data_AF-U4TPN0-F1
#
_entry.id   AF-U4TPN0-F1
#
_cell.length_a   1.000
_cell.length_b   1.000
_cell.length_c   1.000
_cell.angle_alpha   90.00
_cell.angle_beta   90.00
_cell.angle_gamma   90.00
#
_symmetry.space_group_name_H-M   'P 1'
#
loop_
_entity.id
_entity.type
_entity.pdbx_description
1 polymer ?
#
loop_
_entity_poly.entity_id
_entity_poly.type
_entity_poly.pdbx_seq_one_letter_code
_entity_poly.pdbx_strand_id
1 'polypeptide(L)'
;MWRTNAGKIQKDGYFIQALPAGYPDISGFRKRDGKAVFIEVKTATGKLRPAQKEFANEIQHYNVLYGVARSVEDAIAIVNSGERNEEHGTHINRPRF
;
A
#
# COMPACT_ATOMS: atom_id res chain seq x y z
N MET A 1 0.94 -5.66 8.08
CA MET A 1 0.02 -4.68 7.47
C MET A 1 -0.62 -3.92 8.61
N TRP A 2 -0.71 -2.60 8.48
CA TRP A 2 -1.21 -1.69 9.51
C TRP A 2 -2.10 -0.63 8.87
N ARG A 3 -3.14 -0.24 9.60
CA ARG A 3 -3.97 0.92 9.24
C ARG A 3 -3.22 2.20 9.62
N THR A 4 -3.32 3.23 8.80
CA THR A 4 -2.58 4.48 8.96
C THR A 4 -3.51 5.68 9.18
N ASN A 5 -2.93 6.78 9.65
CA ASN A 5 -3.56 8.10 9.69
C ASN A 5 -2.69 9.06 8.89
N ALA A 6 -3.31 9.82 7.99
CA ALA A 6 -2.66 10.86 7.20
C ALA A 6 -3.19 12.25 7.58
N GLY A 7 -2.36 13.27 7.43
CA GLY A 7 -2.73 14.67 7.66
C GLY A 7 -2.52 15.15 9.09
N LYS A 8 -3.14 16.29 9.41
CA LYS A 8 -3.02 16.96 10.72
C LYS A 8 -4.15 16.53 11.64
N ILE A 9 -3.80 16.19 12.87
CA ILE A 9 -4.73 15.86 13.95
C ILE A 9 -4.58 16.92 15.02
N GLN A 10 -5.66 17.54 15.46
CA GLN A 10 -5.65 18.43 16.62
C GLN A 10 -5.93 17.60 17.89
N LYS A 11 -5.06 17.72 18.89
CA LYS A 11 -5.21 17.04 20.17
C LYS A 11 -4.70 17.93 21.30
N ASP A 12 -5.53 18.14 22.32
CA ASP A 12 -5.18 18.90 23.54
C ASP A 12 -4.59 20.29 23.24
N GLY A 13 -5.09 20.97 22.21
CA GLY A 13 -4.61 22.29 21.77
C GLY A 13 -3.40 22.27 20.82
N TYR A 14 -2.78 21.10 20.59
CA TYR A 14 -1.64 20.95 19.69
C TYR A 14 -2.03 20.37 18.33
N PHE A 15 -1.31 20.78 17.28
CA PHE A 15 -1.37 20.13 15.98
C PHE A 15 -0.29 19.06 15.87
N ILE A 16 -0.71 17.82 15.66
CA ILE A 16 0.16 16.68 15.38
C ILE A 16 0.08 16.38 13.89
N GLN A 17 1.23 16.44 13.21
CA GLN A 17 1.34 15.95 11.84
C GLN A 17 1.55 14.44 11.87
N ALA A 18 0.58 13.67 11.35
CA ALA A 18 0.72 12.24 11.15
C ALA A 18 1.47 11.99 9.82
N LEU A 19 1.07 10.98 9.04
CA LEU A 19 1.68 10.75 7.72
C LEU A 19 1.36 11.90 6.74
N PRO A 20 2.17 12.07 5.67
CA PRO A 20 1.90 13.06 4.63
C PRO A 20 0.47 12.95 4.09
N ALA A 21 -0.10 14.08 3.70
CA ALA A 21 -1.41 14.08 3.04
C ALA A 21 -1.35 13.22 1.77
N GLY A 22 -2.34 12.34 1.58
CA GLY A 22 -2.37 11.43 0.45
C GLY A 22 -1.79 10.04 0.73
N TYR A 23 -1.14 9.83 1.89
CA TYR A 23 -0.64 8.51 2.26
C TYR A 23 -1.79 7.47 2.36
N PRO A 24 -1.61 6.24 1.85
CA PRO A 24 -2.64 5.19 1.80
C PRO A 24 -3.13 4.72 3.16
N ASP A 25 -4.43 4.39 3.26
CA ASP A 25 -5.09 3.96 4.51
C ASP A 25 -4.47 2.71 5.15
N ILE A 26 -3.90 1.80 4.35
CA ILE A 26 -3.23 0.59 4.82
C ILE A 26 -1.83 0.53 4.20
N SER A 27 -0.82 0.25 5.03
CA SER A 27 0.54 0.00 4.55
C SER A 27 1.25 -1.11 5.30
N GLY A 28 2.32 -1.64 4.71
CA GLY A 28 3.17 -2.65 5.32
C GLY A 28 4.04 -3.33 4.27
N PHE A 29 4.31 -4.61 4.45
CA PHE A 29 5.09 -5.40 3.51
C PHE A 29 4.54 -6.82 3.37
N ARG A 30 4.77 -7.42 2.20
CA ARG A 30 4.43 -8.80 1.87
C ARG A 30 5.54 -9.73 2.35
N LYS A 31 5.23 -10.62 3.29
CA LYS A 31 6.23 -11.43 4.01
C LYS A 31 7.14 -12.28 3.10
N ARG A 32 6.61 -12.82 2.00
CA ARG A 32 7.33 -13.77 1.14
C ARG A 32 8.45 -13.15 0.32
N ASP A 33 8.36 -11.86 -0.01
CA ASP A 33 9.32 -11.18 -0.89
C ASP A 33 9.70 -9.77 -0.43
N GLY A 34 9.22 -9.35 0.73
CA GLY A 34 9.55 -8.07 1.35
C GLY A 34 8.99 -6.85 0.62
N LYS A 35 8.18 -7.02 -0.43
CA LYS A 35 7.64 -5.88 -1.18
C LYS A 35 6.78 -5.01 -0.27
N ALA A 36 7.03 -3.70 -0.29
CA ALA A 36 6.15 -2.75 0.36
C ALA A 36 4.76 -2.83 -0.27
N VAL A 37 3.73 -2.69 0.55
CA VAL A 37 2.33 -2.77 0.15
C VAL A 37 1.60 -1.53 0.63
N PHE A 38 0.84 -0.93 -0.26
CA PHE A 38 0.08 0.29 -0.07
C PHE A 38 -1.34 0.10 -0.61
N ILE A 39 -2.34 0.21 0.26
CA ILE A 39 -3.74 0.06 -0.13
C ILE A 39 -4.52 1.29 0.32
N GLU A 40 -5.12 1.97 -0.65
CA GLU A 40 -6.06 3.06 -0.42
C GLU A 40 -7.48 2.50 -0.47
N VAL A 41 -8.29 2.72 0.56
CA VAL A 41 -9.63 2.14 0.67
C VAL A 41 -10.67 3.16 0.21
N LYS A 42 -11.58 2.75 -0.66
CA LYS A 42 -12.70 3.58 -1.11
C LYS A 42 -14.01 2.83 -1.05
N THR A 43 -15.10 3.56 -0.82
CA THR A 43 -16.45 3.05 -1.09
C THR A 43 -16.62 2.73 -2.57
N ALA A 44 -17.69 2.06 -2.99
CA ALA A 44 -17.92 1.72 -4.40
C ALA A 44 -17.78 2.92 -5.37
N THR A 45 -18.21 4.12 -4.97
CA THR A 45 -18.17 5.35 -5.78
C THR A 45 -17.11 6.37 -5.34
N GLY A 46 -16.39 6.09 -4.24
CA GLY A 46 -15.40 7.01 -3.68
C GLY A 46 -14.26 7.31 -4.65
N LYS A 47 -13.92 8.58 -4.81
CA LYS A 47 -12.85 9.06 -5.70
C LYS A 47 -11.57 9.36 -4.92
N LEU A 48 -10.42 9.17 -5.56
CA LEU A 48 -9.14 9.64 -5.04
C LEU A 48 -9.12 11.16 -4.97
N ARG A 49 -8.66 11.69 -3.83
CA ARG A 49 -8.34 13.12 -3.67
C ARG A 49 -7.06 13.45 -4.45
N PRO A 50 -6.81 14.73 -4.82
CA PRO A 50 -5.60 15.12 -5.58
C PRO A 50 -4.29 14.57 -4.99
N ALA A 51 -4.04 14.79 -3.69
CA ALA A 51 -2.84 14.28 -3.01
C ALA A 51 -2.69 12.75 -3.04
N GLN A 52 -3.80 12.00 -3.11
CA GLN A 52 -3.75 10.53 -3.23
C GLN A 52 -3.40 10.10 -4.65
N LYS A 53 -3.81 10.87 -5.66
CA LYS A 53 -3.38 10.66 -7.05
C LYS A 53 -1.90 10.97 -7.21
N GLU A 54 -1.41 12.02 -6.55
CA GLU A 54 0.02 12.35 -6.53
C GLU A 54 0.84 11.22 -5.91
N PHE A 55 0.44 10.70 -4.74
CA PHE A 55 1.09 9.53 -4.14
C PHE A 55 1.07 8.31 -5.08
N ALA A 56 -0.07 8.02 -5.69
CA ALA A 56 -0.21 6.92 -6.65
C ALA A 56 0.74 7.09 -7.85
N ASN A 57 0.81 8.31 -8.38
CA ASN A 57 1.64 8.64 -9.51
C ASN A 57 3.14 8.52 -9.19
N GLU A 58 3.54 8.84 -7.97
CA GLU A 58 4.92 8.69 -7.51
C GLU A 58 5.26 7.21 -7.30
N ILE A 59 4.40 6.48 -6.59
CA ILE A 59 4.74 5.16 -6.09
C ILE A 59 4.77 4.08 -7.19
N GLN A 60 4.03 4.27 -8.29
CA GLN A 60 4.00 3.34 -9.43
C GLN A 60 5.37 3.16 -10.11
N HIS A 61 6.32 4.08 -9.89
CA HIS A 61 7.67 4.00 -10.45
C HIS A 61 8.59 3.04 -9.67
N TYR A 62 8.14 2.52 -8.53
CA TYR A 62 8.93 1.65 -7.67
C TYR A 62 8.40 0.21 -7.68
N ASN A 63 9.26 -0.75 -7.32
CA ASN A 63 8.89 -2.15 -7.19
C ASN A 63 8.11 -2.43 -5.89
N VAL A 64 6.92 -1.85 -5.78
CA VAL A 64 6.02 -2.02 -4.64
C VAL A 64 4.64 -2.48 -5.12
N LEU A 65 3.79 -2.89 -4.19
CA LEU A 65 2.39 -3.19 -4.48
C LEU A 65 1.55 -1.99 -4.07
N TYR A 66 0.79 -1.44 -5.01
CA TYR A 66 -0.14 -0.35 -4.77
C TYR A 66 -1.48 -0.64 -5.43
N GLY A 67 -2.58 -0.27 -4.77
CA GLY A 67 -3.89 -0.27 -5.40
C GLY A 67 -4.97 0.40 -4.57
N VAL A 68 -6.12 0.64 -5.22
CA VAL A 68 -7.34 1.13 -4.57
C VAL A 68 -8.27 -0.06 -4.35
N ALA A 69 -8.57 -0.36 -3.09
CA ALA A 69 -9.49 -1.44 -2.72
C ALA A 69 -10.89 -0.89 -2.45
N ARG A 70 -11.91 -1.52 -3.04
CA ARG A 70 -13.33 -1.27 -2.78
C ARG A 70 -14.03 -2.46 -2.12
N SER A 71 -13.31 -3.57 -1.96
CA SER A 71 -13.72 -4.78 -1.29
C SER A 71 -12.53 -5.48 -0.63
N VAL A 72 -12.79 -6.55 0.10
CA VAL A 72 -11.74 -7.41 0.65
C VAL A 72 -11.00 -8.14 -0.47
N GLU A 73 -11.74 -8.55 -1.50
CA GLU A 73 -11.22 -9.28 -2.66
C GLU A 73 -10.22 -8.42 -3.44
N ASP A 74 -10.50 -7.12 -3.61
CA ASP A 74 -9.56 -6.17 -4.21
C ASP A 74 -8.26 -6.10 -3.41
N ALA A 75 -8.36 -6.00 -2.08
CA ALA A 75 -7.19 -5.94 -1.21
C ALA A 75 -6.33 -7.20 -1.30
N ILE A 76 -6.97 -8.38 -1.35
CA ILE A 76 -6.29 -9.67 -1.56
C ILE A 76 -5.61 -9.70 -2.93
N ALA A 77 -6.30 -9.26 -3.99
CA ALA A 77 -5.74 -9.22 -5.35
C ALA A 77 -4.52 -8.28 -5.43
N ILE A 78 -4.55 -7.12 -4.79
CA ILE A 78 -3.41 -6.19 -4.72
C ILE A 78 -2.22 -6.86 -4.03
N VAL A 79 -2.43 -7.50 -2.88
CA VAL A 79 -1.38 -8.19 -2.12
C VAL A 79 -0.81 -9.38 -2.89
N ASN A 80 -1.60 -10.07 -3.71
CA ASN A 80 -1.16 -11.21 -4.50
C ASN A 80 -0.64 -10.85 -5.90
N SER A 81 -0.76 -9.59 -6.31
CA SER A 81 -0.29 -9.14 -7.62
C SER A 81 1.20 -9.40 -7.86
N GLY A 82 1.56 -9.71 -9.10
CA GLY A 82 2.93 -10.06 -9.47
C GLY A 82 3.38 -11.47 -9.05
N GLU A 83 2.46 -12.33 -8.59
CA GLU A 83 2.64 -13.78 -8.65
C GLU A 83 2.69 -14.19 -10.13
N ARG A 84 3.86 -14.59 -10.63
CA ARG A 84 3.92 -15.37 -11.87
C ARG A 84 3.44 -16.77 -11.55
N ASN A 85 2.64 -17.37 -12.45
CA ASN A 85 2.50 -18.82 -12.49
C ASN A 85 3.87 -19.40 -12.85
N GLU A 86 4.68 -19.74 -11.85
CA GLU A 86 5.99 -20.35 -12.05
C GLU A 86 5.77 -21.85 -12.25
N GLU A 87 5.67 -22.26 -13.52
CA GLU A 87 6.10 -23.60 -13.89
C GLU A 87 7.62 -23.71 -13.66
N HIS A 88 8.00 -24.56 -12.70
CA HIS A 88 9.29 -25.23 -12.51
C HIS A 88 10.56 -24.46 -12.94
N GLY A 89 11.18 -23.74 -12.00
CA GLY A 89 12.50 -23.14 -12.18
C GLY A 89 13.27 -22.97 -10.86
N THR A 90 14.06 -23.98 -10.52
CA THR A 90 15.21 -24.03 -9.59
C THR A 90 15.42 -22.89 -8.57
N HIS A 91 15.24 -23.24 -7.30
CA HIS A 91 15.60 -22.43 -6.13
C HIS A 91 17.11 -22.10 -6.10
N ILE A 92 17.45 -20.81 -6.17
CA ILE A 92 18.76 -20.29 -5.73
C ILE A 92 18.63 -19.70 -4.33
N ASN A 93 19.41 -20.27 -3.41
CA ASN A 93 19.51 -19.88 -2.01
C ASN A 93 20.06 -18.44 -1.91
N ARG A 94 19.43 -17.56 -1.11
CA ARG A 94 20.03 -16.28 -0.71
C ARG A 94 20.25 -16.28 0.81
N PRO A 95 21.39 -15.76 1.28
CA PRO A 95 21.74 -15.79 2.70
C PRO A 95 20.77 -14.91 3.49
N ARG A 96 20.39 -15.40 4.67
CA ARG A 96 19.72 -14.58 5.69
C ARG A 96 20.78 -13.69 6.33
N PHE A 97 20.53 -12.38 6.34
CA PHE A 97 21.11 -11.49 7.34
C PHE A 97 20.32 -11.64 8.64
#